data_AF-A0A932L6Q6-F1
#
_entry.id   AF-A0A932L6Q6-F1
#
_cell.length_a   1.000
_cell.length_b   1.000
_cell.length_c   1.000
_cell.angle_alpha   90.00
_cell.angle_beta   90.00
_cell.angle_gamma   90.00
#
_symmetry.space_group_name_H-M   'P 1'
#
loop_
_entity.id
_entity.type
_entity.pdbx_description
1 polymer ?
#
loop_
_entity_poly.entity_id
_entity_poly.type
_entity_poly.pdbx_seq_one_letter_code
_entity_poly.pdbx_strand_id
1 'polypeptide(L)'
;MSLNERAHGLVDAMIAAATQLRIQLHELTGGARVVDCGIKILGGLQAGLMIARVCLADLAEVTIVPGTVGDRPCPLVQVITDHPVAACMASQYAG
;
A
#
# COMPACT_ATOMS: atom_id res chain seq x y z
N MET A 1 3.54 3.51 18.93
CA MET A 1 2.54 3.31 17.86
C MET A 1 2.65 1.88 17.38
N SER A 2 1.55 1.12 17.43
CA SER A 2 1.51 -0.27 16.95
C SER A 2 1.61 -0.34 15.42
N LEU A 3 1.84 -1.54 14.87
CA LEU A 3 1.85 -1.76 13.41
C LEU A 3 0.51 -1.35 12.78
N ASN A 4 -0.60 -1.73 13.42
CA ASN A 4 -1.95 -1.41 12.95
C ASN A 4 -2.26 0.09 13.02
N GLU A 5 -1.87 0.78 14.10
CA GLU A 5 -2.07 2.24 14.20
C GLU A 5 -1.36 2.98 13.05
N ARG A 6 -0.15 2.55 12.70
CA ARG A 6 0.61 3.11 11.56
C ARG A 6 -0.08 2.87 10.23
N ALA A 7 -0.43 1.62 9.95
CA ALA A 7 -1.15 1.24 8.75
C ALA A 7 -2.49 2.01 8.65
N HIS A 8 -3.21 2.16 9.76
CA HIS A 8 -4.48 2.86 9.82
C HIS A 8 -4.36 4.34 9.46
N GLY A 9 -3.39 5.06 10.03
CA GLY A 9 -3.14 6.45 9.69
C GLY A 9 -2.82 6.65 8.20
N LEU A 10 -2.10 5.69 7.60
CA LEU A 10 -1.84 5.71 6.16
C LEU A 10 -3.10 5.44 5.32
N VAL A 11 -3.97 4.52 5.75
CA VAL A 11 -5.26 4.27 5.09
C VAL A 11 -6.17 5.51 5.14
N ASP A 12 -6.21 6.23 6.26
CA ASP A 12 -6.99 7.48 6.33
C ASP A 12 -6.46 8.54 5.36
N ALA A 13 -5.14 8.65 5.21
CA ALA A 13 -4.54 9.51 4.18
C ALA A 13 -4.89 9.04 2.76
N MET A 14 -4.93 7.73 2.50
CA MET A 14 -5.39 7.19 1.21
C MET A 14 -6.82 7.60 0.92
N ILE A 15 -7.73 7.46 1.89
CA ILE A 15 -9.14 7.78 1.74
C ILE A 15 -9.34 9.28 1.53
N ALA A 16 -8.59 10.13 2.23
CA ALA A 16 -8.59 11.57 1.99
C ALA A 16 -8.14 11.94 0.57
N ALA A 17 -7.25 11.15 -0.04
CA ALA A 17 -6.76 11.31 -1.41
C ALA A 17 -7.48 10.41 -2.44
N ALA A 18 -8.68 9.90 -2.13
CA ALA A 18 -9.30 8.81 -2.88
C ALA A 18 -9.41 9.07 -4.40
N THR A 19 -9.81 10.29 -4.79
CA THR A 19 -9.93 10.67 -6.21
C THR A 19 -8.59 10.64 -6.94
N GLN A 20 -7.52 11.16 -6.31
CA GLN A 20 -6.18 11.20 -6.91
C GLN A 20 -5.59 9.80 -7.05
N LEU A 21 -5.84 8.94 -6.06
CA LEU A 21 -5.39 7.55 -6.06
C LEU A 21 -6.26 6.64 -6.93
N ARG A 22 -7.42 7.13 -7.40
CA ARG A 22 -8.46 6.35 -8.10
C ARG A 22 -8.87 5.11 -7.28
N ILE A 23 -9.10 5.35 -5.98
CA ILE A 23 -9.60 4.35 -5.02
C ILE A 23 -11.03 4.67 -4.58
N GLN A 24 -11.75 3.69 -4.02
CA GLN A 24 -13.12 3.89 -3.56
C GLN A 24 -13.34 3.32 -2.16
N LEU A 25 -13.91 4.12 -1.27
CA LEU A 25 -14.36 3.67 0.05
C LEU A 25 -15.79 3.12 -0.05
N HIS A 26 -16.01 1.97 0.56
CA HIS A 26 -17.31 1.39 0.84
C HIS A 26 -17.45 1.20 2.35
N GLU A 27 -18.49 1.78 2.93
CA GLU A 27 -18.86 1.53 4.32
C GLU A 27 -19.85 0.37 4.37
N LEU A 28 -19.55 -0.62 5.22
CA LEU A 28 -20.39 -1.80 5.40
C LEU A 28 -21.30 -1.63 6.61
N THR A 29 -22.40 -2.37 6.60
CA THR A 29 -23.24 -2.56 7.78
C THR A 29 -22.39 -3.16 8.91
N GLY A 30 -22.35 -2.46 10.06
CA GLY A 30 -21.47 -2.80 11.19
C GLY A 30 -20.22 -1.93 11.32
N GLY A 31 -20.03 -0.92 10.46
CA GLY A 31 -18.99 0.11 10.62
C GLY A 31 -17.63 -0.26 10.03
N ALA A 32 -17.50 -1.43 9.40
CA ALA A 32 -16.30 -1.78 8.66
C ALA A 32 -16.16 -0.93 7.39
N ARG A 33 -14.91 -0.59 7.05
CA ARG A 33 -14.55 0.18 5.86
C ARG A 33 -13.80 -0.73 4.90
N VAL A 34 -14.26 -0.82 3.65
CA VAL A 34 -13.58 -1.52 2.56
C VAL A 34 -13.08 -0.50 1.56
N VAL A 35 -11.77 -0.47 1.33
CA VAL A 35 -11.16 0.40 0.34
C VAL A 35 -10.88 -0.42 -0.91
N ASP A 36 -11.72 -0.29 -1.94
CA ASP A 36 -11.49 -0.91 -3.24
C ASP A 36 -10.24 -0.30 -3.87
N CYS A 37 -9.22 -1.14 -4.04
CA CYS A 37 -7.91 -0.92 -4.66
C CYS A 37 -7.87 -0.99 -6.19
N GLY A 38 -8.84 -1.66 -6.83
CA GLY A 38 -8.65 -2.15 -8.20
C GLY A 38 -9.62 -3.22 -8.68
N ILE A 39 -10.74 -3.48 -7.98
CA ILE A 39 -11.75 -4.48 -8.36
C ILE A 39 -12.80 -3.84 -9.28
N LYS A 40 -13.52 -2.81 -8.81
CA LYS A 40 -14.54 -2.10 -9.60
C LYS A 40 -14.03 -0.81 -10.22
N ILE A 41 -12.84 -0.41 -9.82
CA ILE A 41 -12.17 0.82 -10.20
C ILE A 41 -10.78 0.49 -10.74
N LEU A 42 -10.15 1.45 -11.41
CA LEU A 42 -8.87 1.21 -12.07
C LEU A 42 -7.68 1.14 -11.09
N GLY A 43 -7.74 1.81 -9.94
CA GLY A 43 -6.57 1.97 -9.06
C GLY A 43 -5.44 2.76 -9.73
N GLY A 44 -4.19 2.54 -9.34
CA GLY A 44 -3.05 3.18 -10.00
C GLY A 44 -1.71 2.94 -9.31
N LEU A 45 -0.62 3.42 -9.91
CA LEU A 45 0.73 3.22 -9.35
C LEU A 45 0.89 3.82 -7.96
N GLN A 46 0.39 5.04 -7.73
CA GLN A 46 0.43 5.67 -6.41
C GLN A 46 -0.44 4.94 -5.39
N ALA A 47 -1.61 4.42 -5.79
CA ALA A 47 -2.41 3.58 -4.92
C ALA A 47 -1.66 2.29 -4.54
N GLY A 48 -1.00 1.64 -5.52
CA GLY A 48 -0.16 0.47 -5.28
C GLY A 48 0.99 0.73 -4.31
N LEU A 49 1.68 1.87 -4.45
CA LEU A 49 2.73 2.29 -3.51
C LEU A 49 2.19 2.48 -2.08
N MET A 50 1.03 3.12 -1.95
CA MET A 50 0.39 3.32 -0.64
C MET A 50 -0.06 1.98 -0.03
N ILE A 51 -0.65 1.07 -0.82
CA ILE A 51 -1.04 -0.27 -0.37
C ILE A 51 0.18 -1.08 0.08
N ALA A 52 1.28 -1.06 -0.68
CA ALA A 52 2.50 -1.75 -0.30
C ALA A 52 3.06 -1.23 1.03
N ARG A 53 3.03 0.10 1.24
CA ARG A 53 3.38 0.71 2.53
C ARG A 53 2.42 0.29 3.65
N VAL A 54 1.11 0.24 3.41
CA VAL A 54 0.11 -0.27 4.38
C VAL A 54 0.46 -1.70 4.79
N CYS A 55 0.76 -2.59 3.83
CA CYS A 55 1.17 -3.97 4.11
C CYS A 55 2.45 -4.03 4.94
N LEU A 56 3.40 -3.11 4.73
CA LEU A 56 4.63 -2.99 5.51
C LEU A 56 4.45 -2.22 6.82
N ALA A 57 3.19 -2.02 7.25
CA ALA A 57 2.81 -1.20 8.40
C ALA A 57 3.44 0.19 8.40
N ASP A 58 3.74 0.72 7.21
CA ASP A 58 4.44 1.96 6.88
C ASP A 58 5.88 2.07 7.47
N LEU A 59 6.53 0.94 7.73
CA LEU A 59 7.91 0.85 8.25
C LEU A 59 8.96 0.73 7.12
N ALA A 60 8.57 1.04 5.90
CA ALA A 60 9.42 0.94 4.72
C ALA A 60 9.15 2.09 3.76
N GLU A 61 10.20 2.56 3.11
CA GLU A 61 10.07 3.38 1.92
C GLU A 61 9.80 2.46 0.73
N VAL A 62 8.77 2.79 -0.06
CA VAL A 62 8.41 2.05 -1.28
C VAL A 62 8.33 3.05 -2.43
N THR A 63 9.16 2.85 -3.45
CA THR A 63 9.26 3.74 -4.62
C THR A 63 9.26 2.95 -5.92
N ILE A 64 8.89 3.62 -7.02
CA ILE A 64 9.04 3.08 -8.37
C ILE A 64 10.27 3.72 -8.99
N VAL A 65 11.21 2.88 -9.43
CA VAL A 65 12.43 3.31 -10.09
C VAL A 65 12.50 2.73 -11.51
N PRO A 66 13.16 3.40 -12.46
CA PRO A 66 13.45 2.80 -13.77
C PRO A 66 14.30 1.53 -13.59
N GLY A 67 14.03 0.51 -14.40
CA GLY A 67 14.86 -0.68 -14.43
C GLY A 67 14.59 -1.55 -15.63
N THR A 68 15.12 -2.77 -15.58
CA THR A 68 15.06 -3.73 -16.67
C THR A 68 14.87 -5.12 -16.08
N VAL A 69 13.93 -5.90 -16.64
CA VAL A 69 13.76 -7.32 -16.31
C VAL A 69 14.13 -8.14 -17.54
N GLY A 70 15.26 -8.86 -17.47
CA GLY A 70 15.92 -9.40 -18.66
C GLY A 70 16.39 -8.25 -19.55
N ASP A 71 15.97 -8.25 -20.82
CA ASP A 71 16.28 -7.19 -21.79
C ASP A 71 15.14 -6.17 -21.98
N ARG A 72 14.10 -6.22 -21.13
CA ARG A 72 12.91 -5.35 -21.27
C ARG A 72 12.92 -4.23 -20.25
N PRO A 73 12.90 -2.95 -20.69
CA PRO A 73 12.69 -1.82 -19.79
C PRO A 73 11.36 -1.97 -19.04
N CYS A 74 11.42 -1.92 -17.72
CA CYS A 74 10.27 -2.13 -16.85
C CYS A 74 10.46 -1.35 -15.55
N PRO A 75 9.43 -0.67 -15.03
CA PRO A 75 9.50 -0.09 -13.69
C PRO A 75 9.75 -1.17 -12.63
N LEU A 76 10.64 -0.89 -11.69
CA LEU A 76 10.90 -1.75 -10.53
C LEU A 76 10.34 -1.11 -9.27
N VAL A 77 9.87 -1.93 -8.35
CA VAL A 77 9.51 -1.48 -7.00
C VAL A 77 10.72 -1.64 -6.10
N GLN A 78 11.22 -0.54 -5.55
CA GLN A 78 12.28 -0.53 -4.56
C GLN A 78 11.65 -0.43 -3.17
N VAL A 79 12.09 -1.30 -2.27
CA VAL A 79 11.66 -1.34 -0.86
C VAL A 79 12.87 -1.24 0.04
N ILE A 80 12.88 -0.27 0.95
CA ILE A 80 13.96 -0.06 1.93
C ILE A 80 13.35 -0.02 3.33
N THR A 81 13.88 -0.81 4.27
CA THR A 81 13.41 -0.84 5.66
C THR A 81 14.54 -1.17 6.63
N ASP A 82 14.58 -0.47 7.76
CA ASP A 82 15.41 -0.79 8.92
C ASP A 82 14.71 -1.73 9.92
N HIS A 83 13.48 -2.17 9.61
CA HIS A 83 12.64 -2.99 10.47
C HIS A 83 12.17 -4.29 9.79
N PRO A 84 13.07 -5.11 9.20
CA PRO A 84 12.68 -6.20 8.30
C PRO A 84 11.77 -7.26 8.96
N VAL A 85 11.99 -7.60 10.23
CA VAL A 85 11.13 -8.57 10.92
C VAL A 85 9.72 -8.02 11.13
N ALA A 86 9.62 -6.78 11.62
CA ALA A 86 8.33 -6.16 11.90
C ALA A 86 7.55 -5.82 10.61
N ALA A 87 8.23 -5.25 9.62
CA ALA A 87 7.62 -4.85 8.36
C ALA A 87 7.28 -6.06 7.48
N CYS A 88 8.24 -6.96 7.24
CA CYS A 88 8.08 -8.03 6.27
C CYS A 88 7.39 -9.27 6.87
N MET A 89 7.82 -9.73 8.05
CA MET A 89 7.30 -10.98 8.61
C MET A 89 6.05 -10.79 9.47
N ALA A 90 6.01 -9.75 10.30
CA ALA A 90 4.88 -9.51 11.20
C ALA A 90 3.73 -8.71 10.57
N SER A 91 3.90 -8.21 9.33
CA SER A 91 2.89 -7.37 8.67
C SER A 91 2.67 -7.71 7.20
N GLN A 92 3.71 -7.62 6.35
CA GLN A 92 3.54 -7.79 4.90
C GLN A 92 3.26 -9.23 4.48
N TYR A 93 3.83 -10.20 5.20
CA TYR A 93 3.72 -11.61 4.89
C TYR A 93 2.25 -12.04 4.87
N ALA A 94 1.82 -12.61 3.74
CA ALA A 94 0.48 -13.16 3.56
C ALA A 94 0.40 -14.61 4.06
N GLY A 95 0.59 -14.78 5.37
CA GLY A 95 0.53 -16.08 6.05
C GLY A 95 -0.60 -16.25 7.05
#